data_AF-A0A562SAV4-F1
#
_entry.id   AF-A0A562SAV4-F1
#
_cell.length_a   1.000
_cell.length_b   1.000
_cell.length_c   1.000
_cell.angle_alpha   90.00
_cell.angle_beta   90.00
_cell.angle_gamma   90.00
#
_symmetry.space_group_name_H-M   'P 1'
#
loop_
_entity.id
_entity.type
_entity.pdbx_description
1 polymer ?
#
loop_
_entity_poly.entity_id
_entity_poly.type
_entity_poly.pdbx_seq_one_letter_code
_entity_poly.pdbx_strand_id
1 'polypeptide(L)'
;MKLILSLLFPLIIATVSYGQVIIYDDFKSVIPFLQKEDFKGAFDKTSQLLSSTQNDSSDLRGIVIYMNIFSSAGMVTLDQMSHADFLKKANKYVGQRLVMSAHPYIDSSAHGYNSLQFFTKDGQLQGMTITANNTKTNILCFEYFKYAGPINPSEFIGKNVRCGGTLISVEVNPNNSKIWISRLHIGNAFARAM
;
A
#
# COMPACT_ATOMS: atom_id res chain seq x y z
N MET A 1 60.10 29.08 6.65
CA MET A 1 59.11 29.97 7.28
C MET A 1 58.27 30.60 6.19
N LYS A 2 56.94 30.40 6.25
CA LYS A 2 55.85 31.05 5.49
C LYS A 2 55.75 30.70 3.99
N LEU A 3 54.86 29.77 3.57
CA LEU A 3 53.38 29.82 3.46
C LEU A 3 52.88 30.68 2.29
N ILE A 4 51.86 30.14 1.60
CA ILE A 4 50.82 30.81 0.77
C ILE A 4 51.19 30.91 -0.73
N LEU A 5 50.43 30.48 -1.74
CA LEU A 5 48.99 30.21 -1.89
C LEU A 5 48.82 29.28 -3.12
N SER A 6 48.31 28.06 -2.95
CA SER A 6 47.66 27.32 -4.05
C SER A 6 46.32 26.85 -3.51
N LEU A 7 45.32 27.73 -3.61
CA LEU A 7 43.93 27.37 -3.40
C LEU A 7 43.46 26.52 -4.58
N LEU A 8 43.65 25.20 -4.47
CA LEU A 8 42.75 24.24 -5.08
C LEU A 8 41.55 24.13 -4.14
N PHE A 9 40.49 24.91 -4.42
CA PHE A 9 39.16 24.61 -3.90
C PHE A 9 38.67 23.34 -4.61
N PRO A 10 38.52 22.17 -3.95
CA PRO A 10 37.68 21.15 -4.52
C PRO A 10 36.26 21.71 -4.41
N LEU A 11 35.69 22.08 -5.56
CA LEU A 11 34.27 22.34 -5.71
C LEU A 11 33.55 21.02 -5.40
N ILE A 12 33.23 20.80 -4.13
CA ILE A 12 32.30 19.75 -3.71
C ILE A 12 30.95 20.21 -4.25
N ILE A 13 30.69 19.88 -5.52
CA ILE A 13 29.33 19.85 -6.04
C ILE A 13 28.68 18.72 -5.24
N ALA A 14 28.06 19.08 -4.13
CA ALA A 14 27.04 18.25 -3.52
C ALA A 14 25.96 18.14 -4.60
N THR A 15 26.05 17.11 -5.43
CA THR A 15 24.94 16.69 -6.28
C THR A 15 23.85 16.31 -5.31
N VAL A 16 22.97 17.26 -5.02
CA VAL A 16 21.68 16.98 -4.42
C VAL A 16 20.99 16.10 -5.45
N SER A 17 21.20 14.78 -5.32
CA SER A 17 20.48 13.80 -6.10
C SER A 17 19.05 13.92 -5.62
N TYR A 18 18.26 14.76 -6.30
CA TYR A 18 16.81 14.74 -6.16
C TYR A 18 16.40 13.30 -6.46
N GLY A 19 16.08 12.55 -5.41
CA GLY A 19 15.63 11.18 -5.55
C GLY A 19 14.44 11.17 -6.51
N GLN A 20 14.44 10.25 -7.48
CA GLN A 20 13.29 10.13 -8.37
C GLN A 20 12.04 9.88 -7.51
N VAL A 21 11.00 10.66 -7.79
CA VAL A 21 9.69 10.60 -7.12
C VAL A 21 8.70 10.02 -8.12
N ILE A 22 7.80 9.16 -7.65
CA ILE A 22 6.69 8.65 -8.45
C ILE A 22 5.73 9.79 -8.76
N ILE A 23 5.44 10.01 -10.04
CA ILE A 23 4.46 11.01 -10.47
C ILE A 23 3.10 10.36 -10.77
N TYR A 24 2.06 11.18 -10.94
CA TYR A 24 0.71 10.70 -11.17
C TYR A 24 0.60 9.79 -12.41
N ASP A 25 1.32 10.10 -13.49
CA ASP A 25 1.29 9.29 -14.71
C ASP A 25 1.93 7.91 -14.53
N ASP A 26 2.95 7.79 -13.68
CA ASP A 26 3.56 6.50 -13.32
C ASP A 26 2.52 5.59 -12.67
N PHE A 27 1.84 6.11 -11.64
CA PHE A 27 0.74 5.44 -10.96
C PHE A 27 -0.39 5.08 -11.94
N LYS A 28 -0.83 6.04 -12.77
CA LYS A 28 -1.93 5.87 -13.73
C LYS A 28 -1.64 4.76 -14.73
N SER A 29 -0.38 4.57 -15.11
CA SER A 29 0.05 3.51 -16.04
C SER A 29 -0.18 2.09 -15.50
N VAL A 30 -0.30 1.91 -14.17
CA VAL A 30 -0.57 0.60 -13.54
C VAL A 30 -2.06 0.23 -13.59
N ILE A 31 -2.95 1.23 -13.57
CA ILE A 31 -4.40 1.02 -13.42
C ILE A 31 -4.99 0.06 -14.47
N PRO A 32 -4.66 0.14 -15.78
CA PRO A 32 -5.23 -0.75 -16.77
C PRO A 32 -4.90 -2.24 -16.53
N PHE A 33 -3.74 -2.55 -15.94
CA PHE A 33 -3.37 -3.92 -15.59
C PHE A 33 -4.26 -4.44 -14.46
N LEU A 34 -4.44 -3.64 -13.42
CA LEU A 34 -5.29 -4.00 -12.27
C LEU A 34 -6.76 -4.17 -12.68
N GLN A 35 -7.29 -3.30 -13.54
CA GLN A 35 -8.66 -3.40 -14.05
C GLN A 35 -8.90 -4.70 -14.83
N LYS A 36 -7.89 -5.17 -15.57
CA LYS A 36 -7.93 -6.42 -16.34
C LYS A 36 -7.51 -7.65 -15.53
N GLU A 37 -7.17 -7.48 -14.26
CA GLU A 37 -6.60 -8.53 -13.40
C GLU A 37 -5.32 -9.15 -13.97
N ASP A 38 -4.57 -8.40 -14.79
CA ASP A 38 -3.19 -8.74 -15.15
C ASP A 38 -2.27 -8.44 -13.97
N PHE A 39 -2.39 -9.28 -12.93
CA PHE A 39 -1.66 -9.12 -11.69
C PHE A 39 -0.15 -9.21 -11.89
N LYS A 40 0.31 -10.05 -12.82
CA LYS A 40 1.73 -10.14 -13.14
C LYS A 40 2.23 -8.83 -13.78
N GLY A 41 1.54 -8.30 -14.78
CA GLY A 41 1.89 -7.03 -15.42
C GLY A 41 1.89 -5.85 -14.43
N ALA A 42 0.88 -5.79 -13.56
CA ALA A 42 0.83 -4.79 -12.49
C ALA A 42 1.98 -4.95 -11.47
N PHE A 43 2.29 -6.18 -11.06
CA PHE A 43 3.40 -6.47 -10.16
C PHE A 43 4.76 -6.07 -10.77
N ASP A 44 5.00 -6.42 -12.03
CA ASP A 44 6.24 -6.10 -12.73
C ASP A 44 6.40 -4.58 -12.88
N LYS A 45 5.34 -3.88 -13.30
CA LYS A 45 5.36 -2.41 -13.46
C LYS A 45 5.58 -1.69 -12.14
N THR A 46 4.88 -2.08 -11.08
CA THR A 46 5.05 -1.48 -9.75
C THR A 46 6.43 -1.80 -9.17
N SER A 47 6.97 -3.01 -9.38
CA SER A 47 8.34 -3.36 -8.95
C SER A 47 9.39 -2.49 -9.64
N GLN A 48 9.21 -2.21 -10.94
CA GLN A 48 10.07 -1.29 -11.68
C GLN A 48 10.05 0.11 -11.05
N LEU A 49 8.86 0.69 -10.86
CA LEU A 49 8.69 2.03 -10.27
C LEU A 49 9.30 2.12 -8.87
N LEU A 50 9.12 1.10 -8.04
CA LEU A 50 9.62 1.10 -6.66
C LEU A 50 11.13 0.97 -6.56
N SER A 51 11.76 0.28 -7.52
CA SER A 51 13.21 0.08 -7.55
C SER A 51 13.99 1.35 -7.93
N SER A 52 13.39 2.24 -8.74
CA SER A 52 14.01 3.51 -9.15
C SER A 52 13.74 4.68 -8.19
N THR A 53 12.81 4.53 -7.24
CA THR A 53 12.33 5.64 -6.36
C THR A 53 12.55 5.38 -4.87
N GLN A 54 13.65 4.74 -4.48
CA GLN A 54 13.87 4.24 -3.11
C GLN A 54 13.79 5.30 -2.00
N ASN A 55 14.15 6.55 -2.31
CA ASN A 55 14.12 7.67 -1.35
C ASN A 55 12.84 8.52 -1.42
N ASP A 56 11.86 8.11 -2.22
CA ASP A 56 10.57 8.79 -2.30
C ASP A 56 9.74 8.46 -1.05
N SER A 57 9.15 9.47 -0.42
CA SER A 57 8.28 9.35 0.75
C SER A 57 6.85 9.84 0.48
N SER A 58 6.50 10.05 -0.79
CA SER A 58 5.20 10.57 -1.22
C SER A 58 4.07 9.57 -1.00
N ASP A 59 2.84 10.09 -0.93
CA ASP A 59 1.64 9.27 -0.94
C ASP A 59 1.56 8.41 -2.22
N LEU A 60 2.07 8.90 -3.36
CA LEU A 60 2.07 8.14 -4.62
C LEU A 60 2.94 6.89 -4.52
N ARG A 61 4.11 6.97 -3.89
CA ARG A 61 4.89 5.75 -3.59
C ARG A 61 4.12 4.81 -2.67
N GLY A 62 3.48 5.33 -1.62
CA GLY A 62 2.64 4.52 -0.73
C GLY A 62 1.52 3.79 -1.46
N ILE A 63 0.93 4.42 -2.50
CA ILE A 63 -0.06 3.78 -3.39
C ILE A 63 0.59 2.69 -4.23
N VAL A 64 1.74 2.96 -4.86
CA VAL A 64 2.43 1.98 -5.70
C VAL A 64 2.93 0.77 -4.89
N ILE A 65 3.36 0.96 -3.65
CA ILE A 65 3.67 -0.13 -2.71
C ILE A 65 2.44 -1.00 -2.49
N TYR A 66 1.30 -0.39 -2.18
CA TYR A 66 0.06 -1.12 -1.97
C TYR A 66 -0.37 -1.87 -3.23
N MET A 67 -0.30 -1.24 -4.42
CA MET A 67 -0.55 -1.92 -5.69
C MET A 67 0.35 -3.13 -5.89
N ASN A 68 1.64 -3.02 -5.57
CA ASN A 68 2.58 -4.14 -5.66
C ASN A 68 2.17 -5.31 -4.77
N ILE A 69 1.79 -5.04 -3.51
CA ILE A 69 1.31 -6.05 -2.56
C ILE A 69 0.02 -6.67 -3.09
N PHE A 70 -0.97 -5.86 -3.48
CA PHE A 70 -2.25 -6.31 -4.00
C PHE A 70 -2.09 -7.19 -5.25
N SER A 71 -1.27 -6.76 -6.21
CA SER A 71 -0.95 -7.55 -7.40
C SER A 71 -0.24 -8.86 -7.05
N SER A 72 0.71 -8.84 -6.11
CA SER A 72 1.37 -10.08 -5.68
C SER A 72 0.39 -11.06 -5.03
N ALA A 73 -0.60 -10.58 -4.27
CA ALA A 73 -1.67 -11.43 -3.74
C ALA A 73 -2.55 -12.00 -4.87
N GLY A 74 -2.88 -11.20 -5.89
CA GLY A 74 -3.57 -11.68 -7.10
C GLY A 74 -2.77 -12.72 -7.89
N MET A 75 -1.44 -12.60 -7.95
CA MET A 75 -0.59 -13.63 -8.57
C MET A 75 -0.68 -14.97 -7.82
N VAL A 76 -0.90 -14.97 -6.51
CA VAL A 76 -1.10 -16.21 -5.73
C VAL A 76 -2.41 -16.91 -6.11
N THR A 77 -3.48 -16.15 -6.38
CA THR A 77 -4.75 -16.76 -6.81
C THR A 77 -4.66 -17.43 -8.18
N LEU A 78 -3.72 -16.97 -9.03
CA LEU A 78 -3.48 -17.46 -10.38
C LEU A 78 -2.30 -18.44 -10.52
N ASP A 79 -1.75 -18.96 -9.41
CA ASP A 79 -0.57 -19.86 -9.43
C ASP A 79 0.70 -19.25 -10.04
N GLN A 80 0.77 -17.92 -10.13
CA GLN A 80 1.93 -17.18 -10.64
C GLN A 80 2.93 -16.84 -9.53
N MET A 81 2.56 -17.04 -8.27
CA MET A 81 3.39 -16.82 -7.10
C MET A 81 2.96 -17.76 -5.96
N SER A 82 3.91 -18.30 -5.20
CA SER A 82 3.60 -19.06 -3.98
C SER A 82 3.25 -18.14 -2.82
N HIS A 83 2.48 -18.62 -1.81
CA HIS A 83 2.25 -17.85 -0.57
C HIS A 83 3.55 -17.46 0.13
N ALA A 84 4.57 -18.31 0.09
CA ALA A 84 5.89 -18.05 0.68
C ALA A 84 6.62 -16.90 -0.04
N ASP A 85 6.58 -16.88 -1.39
CA ASP A 85 7.17 -15.80 -2.18
C ASP A 85 6.42 -14.49 -2.01
N PHE A 86 5.09 -14.55 -1.94
CA PHE A 86 4.25 -13.40 -1.60
C PHE A 86 4.67 -12.82 -0.25
N LEU A 87 4.71 -13.65 0.80
CA LEU A 87 5.05 -13.20 2.15
C LEU A 87 6.45 -12.58 2.19
N LYS A 88 7.44 -13.21 1.54
CA LYS A 88 8.80 -12.69 1.41
C LYS A 88 8.85 -11.33 0.71
N LYS A 89 8.07 -11.13 -0.36
CA LYS A 89 8.02 -9.87 -1.11
C LYS A 89 7.30 -8.77 -0.34
N ALA A 90 6.14 -9.07 0.23
CA ALA A 90 5.33 -8.12 0.98
C ALA A 90 6.04 -7.66 2.28
N ASN A 91 6.75 -8.56 2.96
CA ASN A 91 7.49 -8.21 4.18
C ASN A 91 8.62 -7.18 3.97
N LYS A 92 9.08 -6.96 2.73
CA LYS A 92 10.04 -5.89 2.43
C LYS A 92 9.48 -4.48 2.69
N TYR A 93 8.15 -4.36 2.73
CA TYR A 93 7.46 -3.09 2.94
C TYR A 93 7.04 -2.87 4.39
N VAL A 94 7.30 -3.82 5.30
CA VAL A 94 7.06 -3.60 6.74
C VAL A 94 7.86 -2.40 7.22
N GLY A 95 7.21 -1.51 7.98
CA GLY A 95 7.74 -0.22 8.41
C GLY A 95 7.55 0.91 7.39
N GLN A 96 7.12 0.63 6.15
CA GLN A 96 6.88 1.65 5.12
C GLN A 96 5.45 2.16 5.16
N ARG A 97 5.25 3.37 4.60
CA ARG A 97 3.93 3.98 4.45
C ARG A 97 3.18 3.36 3.26
N LEU A 98 1.94 2.93 3.50
CA LEU A 98 1.00 2.46 2.49
C LEU A 98 -0.17 3.44 2.39
N VAL A 99 -0.72 3.55 1.19
CA VAL A 99 -1.94 4.31 0.91
C VAL A 99 -2.83 3.47 0.02
N MET A 100 -3.97 3.02 0.55
CA MET A 100 -4.84 2.04 -0.09
C MET A 100 -5.73 2.70 -1.14
N SER A 101 -6.44 1.88 -1.91
CA SER A 101 -7.57 2.37 -2.72
C SER A 101 -8.64 3.02 -1.85
N ALA A 102 -9.35 3.97 -2.44
CA ALA A 102 -10.52 4.54 -1.80
C ALA A 102 -11.70 3.58 -1.94
N HIS A 103 -12.45 3.39 -0.86
CA HIS A 103 -13.59 2.49 -0.81
C HIS A 103 -14.82 3.21 -0.26
N PRO A 104 -16.04 2.87 -0.70
CA PRO A 104 -17.24 3.38 -0.07
C PRO A 104 -17.24 2.99 1.40
N TYR A 105 -17.55 3.95 2.28
CA TYR A 105 -17.83 3.65 3.67
C TYR A 105 -19.24 3.03 3.79
N ILE A 106 -19.32 1.88 4.45
CA ILE A 106 -20.58 1.23 4.79
C ILE A 106 -20.71 1.11 6.31
N ASP A 107 -21.95 1.13 6.80
CA ASP A 107 -22.25 0.91 8.20
C ASP A 107 -21.67 -0.42 8.69
N SER A 108 -21.20 -0.44 9.94
CA SER A 108 -20.67 -1.62 10.64
C SER A 108 -21.58 -2.86 10.65
N SER A 109 -22.90 -2.67 10.48
CA SER A 109 -23.90 -3.74 10.39
C SER A 109 -23.99 -4.40 9.01
N ALA A 110 -23.42 -3.78 7.98
CA ALA A 110 -23.33 -4.34 6.64
C ALA A 110 -22.00 -5.07 6.46
N HIS A 111 -21.96 -6.12 5.63
CA HIS A 111 -20.71 -6.75 5.19
C HIS A 111 -20.57 -6.56 3.68
N GLY A 112 -19.42 -6.02 3.23
CA GLY A 112 -19.20 -5.71 1.83
C GLY A 112 -17.75 -5.85 1.42
N TYR A 113 -17.51 -6.56 0.31
CA TYR A 113 -16.22 -6.52 -0.37
C TYR A 113 -15.96 -5.13 -0.93
N ASN A 114 -14.69 -4.75 -0.96
CA ASN A 114 -14.20 -3.48 -1.49
C ASN A 114 -14.90 -2.27 -0.84
N SER A 115 -15.21 -2.38 0.46
CA SER A 115 -15.88 -1.35 1.27
C SER A 115 -15.15 -1.16 2.60
N LEU A 116 -15.10 0.07 3.11
CA LEU A 116 -14.52 0.38 4.43
C LEU A 116 -15.59 0.25 5.51
N GLN A 117 -15.21 -0.35 6.63
CA GLN A 117 -16.01 -0.41 7.85
C GLN A 117 -15.21 0.13 9.03
N PHE A 118 -15.89 0.88 9.90
CA PHE A 118 -15.36 1.22 11.21
C PHE A 118 -16.04 0.35 12.27
N PHE A 119 -15.26 -0.14 13.23
CA PHE A 119 -15.77 -0.95 14.34
C PHE A 119 -14.97 -0.67 15.61
N THR A 120 -15.58 -0.91 16.77
CA THR A 120 -14.89 -0.76 18.06
C THR A 120 -14.34 -2.09 18.51
N LYS A 121 -13.06 -2.14 18.84
CA LYS A 121 -12.40 -3.30 19.44
C LYS A 121 -11.51 -2.82 20.58
N ASP A 122 -11.67 -3.44 21.75
CA ASP A 122 -10.94 -3.09 22.98
C ASP A 122 -11.08 -1.60 23.35
N GLY A 123 -12.28 -1.03 23.15
CA GLY A 123 -12.56 0.39 23.40
C GLY A 123 -11.93 1.37 22.41
N GLN A 124 -11.24 0.88 21.37
CA GLN A 124 -10.63 1.72 20.32
C GLN A 124 -11.36 1.53 18.99
N LEU A 125 -11.62 2.65 18.31
CA LEU A 125 -12.15 2.64 16.95
C LEU A 125 -11.06 2.15 15.98
N GLN A 126 -11.40 1.14 15.19
CA GLN A 126 -10.55 0.55 14.16
C GLN A 126 -11.27 0.56 12.82
N GLY A 127 -10.52 0.36 11.75
CA GLY A 127 -11.05 0.23 10.39
C GLY A 127 -10.75 -1.13 9.82
N MET A 128 -11.60 -1.59 8.91
CA MET A 128 -11.32 -2.77 8.10
C MET A 128 -11.83 -2.61 6.67
N THR A 129 -11.02 -3.04 5.71
CA THR A 129 -11.44 -3.25 4.32
C THR A 129 -11.18 -4.70 3.95
N ILE A 130 -12.12 -5.33 3.26
CA ILE A 130 -11.91 -6.63 2.61
C ILE A 130 -11.76 -6.37 1.12
N THR A 131 -10.55 -6.40 0.59
CA THR A 131 -10.32 -6.18 -0.83
C THR A 131 -10.29 -7.50 -1.59
N ALA A 132 -11.11 -7.57 -2.63
CA ALA A 132 -11.32 -8.76 -3.44
C ALA A 132 -11.09 -8.47 -4.92
N ASN A 133 -10.90 -9.53 -5.69
CA ASN A 133 -10.85 -9.48 -7.15
C ASN A 133 -12.21 -9.00 -7.74
N ASN A 134 -12.25 -8.70 -9.04
CA ASN A 134 -13.41 -8.12 -9.73
C ASN A 134 -14.69 -8.95 -9.59
N THR A 135 -14.56 -10.28 -9.63
CA THR A 135 -15.67 -11.23 -9.48
C THR A 135 -16.01 -11.54 -8.02
N LYS A 136 -15.25 -10.99 -7.06
CA LYS A 136 -15.43 -11.18 -5.60
C LYS A 136 -15.32 -12.65 -5.16
N THR A 137 -14.62 -13.47 -5.93
CA THR A 137 -14.39 -14.89 -5.64
C THR A 137 -13.13 -15.11 -4.81
N ASN A 138 -12.19 -14.16 -4.84
CA ASN A 138 -10.92 -14.22 -4.13
C ASN A 138 -10.69 -12.94 -3.32
N ILE A 139 -10.49 -13.09 -2.02
CA ILE A 139 -10.07 -12.04 -1.10
C ILE A 139 -8.55 -11.93 -1.18
N LEU A 140 -8.06 -10.79 -1.67
CA LEU A 140 -6.65 -10.56 -1.88
C LEU A 140 -6.01 -10.02 -0.60
N CYS A 141 -6.62 -9.01 0.02
CA CYS A 141 -6.16 -8.46 1.29
C CYS A 141 -7.33 -8.22 2.25
N PHE A 142 -7.17 -8.66 3.50
CA PHE A 142 -7.83 -8.03 4.63
C PHE A 142 -6.95 -6.90 5.14
N GLU A 143 -7.46 -5.68 5.18
CA GLU A 143 -6.72 -4.51 5.64
C GLU A 143 -7.28 -4.06 6.97
N TYR A 144 -6.47 -4.14 8.03
CA TYR A 144 -6.86 -3.74 9.38
C TYR A 144 -6.16 -2.44 9.76
N PHE A 145 -6.93 -1.43 10.16
CA PHE A 145 -6.44 -0.08 10.44
C PHE A 145 -6.56 0.24 11.93
N LYS A 146 -5.42 0.51 12.56
CA LYS A 146 -5.34 1.13 13.88
C LYS A 146 -4.96 2.60 13.74
N TYR A 147 -5.94 3.48 13.92
CA TYR A 147 -5.79 4.91 13.68
C TYR A 147 -4.90 5.60 14.72
N ALA A 148 -4.10 6.56 14.26
CA ALA A 148 -3.22 7.35 15.14
C ALA A 148 -3.98 8.33 16.02
N GLY A 149 -5.15 8.79 15.54
CA GLY A 149 -5.99 9.77 16.21
C GLY A 149 -7.47 9.39 16.12
N PRO A 150 -8.34 10.15 16.81
CA PRO A 150 -9.78 9.91 16.77
C PRO A 150 -10.31 10.07 15.33
N ILE A 151 -11.17 9.14 14.93
CA ILE A 151 -11.92 9.17 13.68
C ILE A 151 -13.39 9.33 14.05
N ASN A 152 -14.11 10.19 13.33
CA ASN A 152 -15.56 10.33 13.45
C ASN A 152 -16.23 9.68 12.22
N PRO A 153 -16.76 8.44 12.33
CA PRO A 153 -17.38 7.74 11.19
C PRO A 153 -18.51 8.52 10.50
N SER A 154 -19.21 9.40 11.24
CA SER A 154 -20.30 10.19 10.69
C SER A 154 -19.86 11.14 9.56
N GLU A 155 -18.59 11.57 9.56
CA GLU A 155 -18.02 12.45 8.53
C GLU A 155 -17.83 11.75 7.17
N PHE A 156 -17.90 10.43 7.15
CA PHE A 156 -17.65 9.60 5.96
C PHE A 156 -18.92 9.04 5.33
N ILE A 157 -20.10 9.30 5.91
CA ILE A 157 -21.38 8.82 5.38
C ILE A 157 -21.55 9.26 3.91
N GLY A 158 -21.77 8.30 3.01
CA GLY A 158 -21.97 8.54 1.59
C GLY A 158 -20.70 8.88 0.79
N LYS A 159 -19.51 8.78 1.40
CA LYS A 159 -18.23 9.13 0.76
C LYS A 159 -17.39 7.89 0.46
N ASN A 160 -16.52 8.03 -0.54
CA ASN A 160 -15.37 7.14 -0.68
C ASN A 160 -14.27 7.60 0.26
N VAL A 161 -13.76 6.66 1.05
CA VAL A 161 -12.74 6.91 2.06
C VAL A 161 -11.47 6.20 1.64
N ARG A 162 -10.37 6.95 1.62
CA ARG A 162 -9.04 6.41 1.45
C ARG A 162 -8.39 6.26 2.81
N CYS A 163 -7.94 5.04 3.09
CA CYS A 163 -7.15 4.72 4.26
C CYS A 163 -5.67 4.55 3.91
N GLY A 164 -4.82 4.66 4.92
CA GLY A 164 -3.38 4.44 4.81
C GLY A 164 -2.71 4.52 6.17
N GLY A 165 -1.40 4.33 6.21
CA GLY A 165 -0.63 4.31 7.44
C GLY A 165 0.68 3.56 7.27
N THR A 166 1.27 3.10 8.36
CA THR A 166 2.49 2.28 8.34
C THR A 166 2.13 0.80 8.35
N LEU A 167 2.69 0.02 7.42
CA LEU A 167 2.53 -1.44 7.44
C LEU A 167 3.31 -2.04 8.62
N ILE A 168 2.60 -2.65 9.56
CA ILE A 168 3.18 -3.24 10.78
C ILE A 168 3.48 -4.72 10.57
N SER A 169 2.58 -5.46 9.94
CA SER A 169 2.77 -6.88 9.63
C SER A 169 1.97 -7.31 8.42
N VAL A 170 2.46 -8.38 7.79
CA VAL A 170 1.78 -9.12 6.73
C VAL A 170 1.64 -10.56 7.17
N GLU A 171 0.43 -11.11 7.04
CA GLU A 171 0.15 -12.50 7.31
C GLU A 171 -0.43 -13.15 6.06
N VAL A 172 -0.06 -14.41 5.82
CA VAL A 172 -0.73 -15.26 4.82
C VAL A 172 -1.76 -16.15 5.50
N ASN A 173 -2.64 -16.71 4.68
CA ASN A 173 -3.53 -17.73 5.20
C ASN A 173 -2.77 -18.96 5.73
N PRO A 174 -3.03 -19.44 6.96
CA PRO A 174 -2.30 -20.58 7.52
C PRO A 174 -2.52 -21.88 6.72
N ASN A 175 -3.65 -21.99 5.99
CA ASN A 175 -3.96 -23.15 5.17
C ASN A 175 -3.52 -22.96 3.71
N ASN A 176 -2.81 -21.87 3.37
CA ASN A 176 -2.39 -21.53 2.00
C ASN A 176 -3.54 -21.60 0.96
N SER A 177 -4.76 -21.25 1.39
CA SER A 177 -5.90 -21.21 0.46
C SER A 177 -5.74 -20.06 -0.52
N LYS A 178 -6.27 -20.27 -1.73
CA LYS A 178 -6.30 -19.28 -2.82
C LYS A 178 -7.55 -18.41 -2.80
N ILE A 179 -8.52 -18.72 -1.94
CA ILE A 179 -9.74 -17.92 -1.78
C ILE A 179 -9.47 -16.69 -0.93
N TRP A 180 -8.54 -16.78 0.02
CA TRP A 180 -8.15 -15.71 0.93
C TRP A 180 -6.65 -15.70 1.09
N ILE A 181 -5.99 -14.64 0.62
CA ILE A 181 -4.54 -14.64 0.47
C ILE A 181 -3.83 -14.06 1.69
N SER A 182 -4.19 -12.84 2.09
CA SER A 182 -3.39 -12.10 3.07
C SER A 182 -4.17 -11.24 4.05
N ARG A 183 -3.53 -10.92 5.18
CA ARG A 183 -3.92 -9.87 6.12
C ARG A 183 -2.80 -8.84 6.24
N LEU A 184 -3.16 -7.57 6.18
CA LEU A 184 -2.29 -6.42 6.32
C LEU A 184 -2.70 -5.67 7.58
N HIS A 185 -1.76 -5.48 8.51
CA HIS A 185 -2.00 -4.71 9.73
C HIS A 185 -1.33 -3.35 9.61
N ILE A 186 -2.14 -2.30 9.72
CA ILE A 186 -1.74 -0.93 9.47
C ILE A 186 -1.82 -0.14 10.77
N GLY A 187 -0.68 0.35 11.23
CA GLY A 187 -0.54 1.20 12.40
C GLY A 187 -0.39 2.66 11.99
N ASN A 188 -0.55 3.55 12.97
CA ASN A 188 -0.54 5.00 12.74
C ASN A 188 -1.44 5.39 11.55
N ALA A 189 -2.59 4.72 11.45
CA ALA A 189 -3.43 4.82 10.28
C ALA A 189 -4.16 6.17 10.22
N PHE A 190 -4.55 6.56 9.01
CA PHE A 190 -5.42 7.69 8.71
C PHE A 190 -6.58 7.24 7.82
N ALA A 191 -7.67 8.01 7.85
CA ALA A 191 -8.79 7.91 6.93
C ALA A 191 -9.13 9.31 6.41
N ARG A 192 -9.30 9.47 5.09
CA ARG A 192 -9.68 10.75 4.46
C ARG A 192 -10.76 10.55 3.40
N ALA A 193 -11.70 11.47 3.33
CA ALA A 193 -12.65 11.52 2.23
C ALA A 193 -11.90 11.87 0.92
N MET A 194 -12.34 11.28 -0.19
CA MET A 194 -11.84 11.54 -1.54
C MET A 194 -12.82 12.36 -2.36
#